data_AF-A0A3D4B0X6-F1
#
_entry.id   AF-A0A3D4B0X6-F1
#
_cell.length_a   1.000
_cell.length_b   1.000
_cell.length_c   1.000
_cell.angle_alpha   90.00
_cell.angle_beta   90.00
_cell.angle_gamma   90.00
#
_symmetry.space_group_name_H-M   'P 1'
#
loop_
_entity.id
_entity.type
_entity.pdbx_description
1 polymer ?
#
loop_
_entity_poly.entity_id
_entity_poly.type
_entity_poly.pdbx_seq_one_letter_code
_entity_poly.pdbx_strand_id
1 'polypeptide(L)'
;MIKQTYHKRAMIKKSSIWACLAILLFSLPVSAQTSDITLTLPRIAVSNIGFTLTIQAPGQAATSIKPFTLRLFDQDDQLIVESTRSGALLGDRGVSLEGLTLPSSGVYRIQLTTKDDPETVKSLRVIPGWMTLLPPLFAIVIAILFRQVLLALAAGGIIGAFFLTGFDPFMAILRWGDHLILDSLSSPWNGSVVLVILILGGMIGIITRNGSIYGVVDSFTGWARSPRSGQLATWLFGLVIFFEGFVNTLVVGNTMRPVTDKLKISREKLSFIVDSTAAPVASIALISGWIGFEVGLIGDALASVDLDYNPYQTFVETIPYRFYPILMLFFVALIAFMDRDFGPMLDAERRCRATSKVLSDHAKPLSGDEDQALQPPDGQSR
;
A
#
# COMPACT_ATOMS: atom_id res chain seq x y z
N MET A 1 3.30 -68.17 48.40
CA MET A 1 4.32 -69.07 47.81
C MET A 1 5.19 -68.22 46.89
N ILE A 2 6.13 -67.42 47.43
CA ILE A 2 7.55 -67.75 47.71
C ILE A 2 8.32 -68.17 46.45
N LYS A 3 9.08 -67.22 45.88
CA LYS A 3 10.54 -67.21 45.54
C LYS A 3 10.80 -66.36 44.27
N GLN A 4 11.53 -65.22 44.33
CA GLN A 4 13.01 -65.09 44.40
C GLN A 4 13.72 -65.59 43.12
N THR A 5 14.70 -64.96 42.46
CA THR A 5 15.48 -63.71 42.59
C THR A 5 16.42 -63.57 41.36
N TYR A 6 17.10 -62.41 41.23
CA TYR A 6 18.39 -62.10 40.56
C TYR A 6 18.37 -61.84 39.03
N HIS A 7 18.97 -60.79 38.46
CA HIS A 7 20.10 -59.90 38.81
C HIS A 7 19.81 -58.41 38.45
N LYS A 8 19.99 -57.42 39.33
CA LYS A 8 21.21 -56.63 39.69
C LYS A 8 21.94 -55.87 38.56
N ARG A 9 22.09 -54.55 38.79
CA ARG A 9 22.94 -53.49 38.18
C ARG A 9 22.23 -52.65 37.11
N ALA A 10 22.13 -51.32 37.16
CA ALA A 10 22.92 -50.32 37.88
C ALA A 10 22.08 -49.09 38.30
N MET A 11 22.18 -48.71 39.58
CA MET A 11 21.96 -47.34 40.02
C MET A 11 23.21 -46.53 39.63
N ILE A 12 23.06 -45.55 38.73
CA ILE A 12 24.01 -44.45 38.60
C ILE A 12 23.23 -43.14 38.58
N LYS A 13 23.32 -42.46 39.73
CA LYS A 13 23.22 -41.01 39.99
C LYS A 13 22.32 -40.18 39.07
N LYS A 14 21.11 -39.91 39.54
CA LYS A 14 20.20 -38.85 39.08
C LYS A 14 20.65 -37.42 39.47
N SER A 15 21.95 -37.19 39.73
CA SER A 15 22.50 -35.90 40.19
C SER A 15 23.52 -35.26 39.24
N SER A 16 23.74 -35.81 38.05
CA SER A 16 24.69 -35.27 37.06
C SER A 16 24.01 -34.51 35.90
N ILE A 17 22.68 -34.57 35.76
CA ILE A 17 21.95 -33.87 34.69
C ILE A 17 21.65 -32.42 35.06
N TRP A 18 21.57 -32.09 36.34
CA TRP A 18 21.43 -30.70 36.83
C TRP A 18 22.76 -29.96 37.00
N ALA A 19 23.90 -30.66 36.94
CA ALA A 19 25.23 -30.06 37.07
C ALA A 19 25.78 -29.49 35.75
N CYS A 20 25.25 -29.91 34.59
CA CYS A 20 25.61 -29.34 33.29
C CYS A 20 24.79 -28.08 32.92
N LEU A 21 23.72 -27.79 33.67
CA LEU A 21 22.86 -26.62 33.46
C LEU A 21 23.24 -25.41 34.35
N ALA A 22 24.18 -25.59 35.27
CA ALA A 22 24.64 -24.53 36.19
C ALA A 22 26.02 -23.93 35.84
N ILE A 23 26.72 -24.45 34.83
CA ILE A 23 28.04 -23.94 34.37
C ILE A 23 27.91 -23.08 33.09
N LEU A 24 26.71 -22.98 32.50
CA LEU A 24 26.41 -22.11 31.36
C LEU A 24 25.89 -20.71 31.75
N LEU A 25 25.87 -20.37 33.05
CA LEU A 25 25.28 -19.14 33.58
C LEU A 25 26.28 -18.13 34.17
N PHE A 26 27.59 -18.34 34.02
CA PHE A 26 28.60 -17.36 34.46
C PHE A 26 29.77 -17.26 33.49
N SER A 27 29.45 -16.94 32.24
CA SER A 27 30.30 -16.05 31.45
C SER A 27 29.38 -15.01 30.84
N LEU A 28 29.00 -14.02 31.65
CA LEU A 28 28.67 -12.73 31.07
C LEU A 28 29.89 -12.38 30.21
N PRO A 29 29.77 -12.23 28.88
CA PRO A 29 30.73 -11.37 28.24
C PRO A 29 30.58 -10.07 29.04
N VAL A 30 31.66 -9.60 29.67
CA VAL A 30 31.81 -8.18 29.84
C VAL A 30 31.72 -7.69 28.40
N SER A 31 30.51 -7.32 27.98
CA SER A 31 30.34 -6.45 26.85
C SER A 31 31.10 -5.22 27.31
N ALA A 32 32.36 -5.13 26.91
CA ALA A 32 32.93 -3.84 26.66
C ALA A 32 31.88 -3.20 25.76
N GLN A 33 31.10 -2.31 26.35
CA GLN A 33 30.12 -1.53 25.64
C GLN A 33 30.97 -0.60 24.79
N THR A 34 31.50 -1.14 23.70
CA THR A 34 32.05 -0.35 22.63
C THR A 34 30.86 0.45 22.16
N SER A 35 30.94 1.75 22.42
CA SER A 35 30.04 2.75 21.89
C SER A 35 30.28 2.87 20.39
N ASP A 36 30.09 1.74 19.68
CA ASP A 36 30.37 1.60 18.26
C ASP A 36 29.40 2.49 17.51
N ILE A 37 29.92 3.57 16.94
CA ILE A 37 29.14 4.48 16.12
C ILE A 37 28.56 3.67 14.94
N THR A 38 27.23 3.60 14.89
CA THR A 38 26.50 2.90 13.84
C THR A 38 26.24 3.83 12.66
N LEU A 39 26.68 3.42 11.48
CA LEU A 39 26.37 4.07 10.21
C LEU A 39 25.13 3.42 9.60
N THR A 40 24.01 4.14 9.50
CA THR A 40 22.79 3.65 8.86
C THR A 40 22.66 4.25 7.46
N LEU A 41 22.58 3.37 6.46
CA LEU A 41 22.45 3.70 5.05
C LEU A 41 21.12 3.18 4.50
N PRO A 42 20.55 3.84 3.48
CA PRO A 42 19.46 3.24 2.72
C PRO A 42 19.96 1.96 2.05
N ARG A 43 19.07 0.98 1.87
CA ARG A 43 19.42 -0.29 1.19
C ARG A 43 19.84 -0.06 -0.26
N ILE A 44 19.24 0.93 -0.91
CA ILE A 44 19.53 1.39 -2.26
C ILE A 44 19.42 2.91 -2.30
N ALA A 45 20.28 3.56 -3.06
CA ALA A 45 20.13 4.95 -3.48
C ALA A 45 19.81 5.04 -4.97
N VAL A 46 19.28 6.17 -5.42
CA VAL A 46 18.91 6.40 -6.81
C VAL A 46 19.81 7.49 -7.39
N SER A 47 20.31 7.27 -8.60
CA SER A 47 21.19 8.22 -9.29
C SER A 47 20.54 9.60 -9.38
N ASN A 48 21.27 10.65 -9.00
CA ASN A 48 20.81 12.04 -9.00
C ASN A 48 19.61 12.33 -8.08
N ILE A 49 19.30 11.46 -7.12
CA ILE A 49 18.29 11.71 -6.09
C ILE A 49 18.98 11.79 -4.74
N GLY A 50 18.64 12.84 -3.97
CA GLY A 50 19.16 13.04 -2.63
C GLY A 50 18.75 11.91 -1.69
N PHE A 51 19.69 11.40 -0.90
CA PHE A 51 19.40 10.46 0.19
C PHE A 51 20.00 10.94 1.51
N THR A 52 19.48 10.38 2.59
CA THR A 52 19.92 10.70 3.96
C THR A 52 20.78 9.58 4.50
N LEU A 53 21.89 9.96 5.13
CA LEU A 53 22.77 9.07 5.86
C LEU A 53 22.72 9.44 7.34
N THR A 54 22.45 8.47 8.20
CA THR A 54 22.31 8.71 9.64
C THR A 54 23.43 8.02 10.41
N ILE A 55 24.12 8.77 11.25
CA ILE A 55 25.19 8.29 12.12
C ILE A 55 24.67 8.33 13.56
N GLN A 56 24.58 7.18 14.23
CA GLN A 56 24.07 7.08 15.59
C GLN A 56 25.12 6.46 16.52
N ALA A 57 25.37 7.09 17.66
CA ALA A 57 26.15 6.49 18.75
C ALA A 57 25.20 5.75 19.70
N PRO A 58 25.37 4.44 19.94
CA PRO A 58 24.52 3.70 20.88
C PRO A 58 24.90 4.04 22.33
N GLY A 59 23.95 4.59 23.09
CA GLY A 59 24.11 4.90 24.52
C GLY A 59 23.60 6.29 24.89
N GLN A 60 23.02 6.40 26.09
CA GLN A 60 22.36 7.61 26.60
C GLN A 60 23.12 8.91 26.30
N ALA A 61 22.40 9.88 25.74
CA ALA A 61 22.73 11.31 25.69
C ALA A 61 24.24 11.59 25.55
N ALA A 62 24.88 11.02 24.51
CA ALA A 62 26.23 11.43 24.16
C ALA A 62 26.19 12.95 23.90
N THR A 63 26.84 13.73 24.74
CA THR A 63 26.84 15.20 24.69
C THR A 63 27.75 15.72 23.56
N SER A 64 28.52 14.83 22.92
CA SER A 64 29.34 15.12 21.73
C SER A 64 29.71 13.84 20.96
N ILE A 65 29.60 13.84 19.63
CA ILE A 65 30.25 12.81 18.80
C ILE A 65 31.71 13.22 18.66
N LYS A 66 32.61 12.25 18.84
CA LYS A 66 34.03 12.42 18.52
C LYS A 66 34.18 12.87 17.05
N PRO A 67 35.23 13.62 16.68
CA PRO A 67 35.50 13.94 15.29
C PRO A 67 35.52 12.67 14.45
N PHE A 68 34.68 12.61 13.42
CA PHE A 68 34.63 11.50 12.48
C PHE A 68 34.99 11.99 11.08
N THR A 69 35.62 11.12 10.31
CA THR A 69 35.91 11.35 8.90
C THR A 69 35.08 10.39 8.08
N LEU A 70 34.23 10.95 7.22
CA LEU A 70 33.43 10.22 6.25
C LEU A 70 34.13 10.29 4.89
N ARG A 71 34.45 9.14 4.32
CA ARG A 71 35.04 8.99 2.99
C ARG A 71 34.09 8.23 2.09
N LEU A 72 33.85 8.78 0.91
CA LEU A 72 33.03 8.17 -0.12
C LEU A 72 33.91 7.82 -1.32
N PHE A 73 33.95 6.54 -1.67
CA PHE A 73 34.69 6.01 -2.79
C PHE A 73 33.76 5.62 -3.93
N ASP A 74 34.18 5.94 -5.16
CA ASP A 74 33.52 5.49 -6.38
C ASP A 74 33.75 3.99 -6.64
N GLN A 75 33.16 3.50 -7.72
CA GLN A 75 33.28 2.14 -8.25
C GLN A 75 34.73 1.74 -8.54
N ASP A 76 35.56 2.72 -8.90
CA ASP A 76 36.99 2.54 -9.20
C ASP A 76 37.90 2.76 -7.97
N ASP A 77 37.34 2.77 -6.76
CA ASP A 77 38.05 3.08 -5.51
C ASP A 77 38.70 4.46 -5.44
N GLN A 78 38.24 5.37 -6.28
CA GLN A 78 38.64 6.76 -6.21
C GLN A 78 37.84 7.48 -5.13
N LEU A 79 38.54 8.21 -4.26
CA LEU A 79 37.94 9.05 -3.25
C LEU A 79 37.22 10.23 -3.94
N ILE A 80 35.89 10.27 -3.83
CA ILE A 80 35.05 11.33 -4.39
C ILE A 80 34.88 12.46 -3.37
N VAL A 81 34.58 12.10 -2.12
CA VAL A 81 34.30 13.05 -1.04
C VAL A 81 34.98 12.58 0.23
N GLU A 82 35.72 13.49 0.86
CA GLU A 82 36.19 13.36 2.24
C GLU A 82 35.65 14.52 3.04
N SER A 83 34.90 14.22 4.10
CA SER A 83 34.38 15.22 5.03
C SER A 83 34.71 14.81 6.44
N THR A 84 35.54 15.62 7.11
CA THR A 84 35.73 15.52 8.55
C THR A 84 34.75 16.45 9.24
N ARG A 85 33.88 15.90 10.09
CA ARG A 85 32.96 16.69 10.89
C ARG A 85 33.11 16.35 12.36
N SER A 86 32.96 17.39 13.18
CA SER A 86 32.81 17.31 14.63
C SER A 86 31.45 17.91 14.95
N GLY A 87 30.57 17.15 15.63
CA GLY A 87 29.21 17.59 15.93
C GLY A 87 28.82 17.23 17.36
N ALA A 88 28.16 18.16 18.05
CA ALA A 88 27.50 17.86 19.32
C ALA A 88 26.16 17.17 19.03
N LEU A 89 25.94 16.01 19.65
CA LEU A 89 24.64 15.34 19.64
C LEU A 89 23.71 16.07 20.61
N LEU A 90 22.58 16.55 20.12
CA LEU A 90 21.46 16.98 20.96
C LEU A 90 20.43 15.85 20.99
N GLY A 91 20.66 14.87 21.87
CA GLY A 91 19.73 13.77 22.16
C GLY A 91 19.87 12.52 21.28
N ASP A 92 18.88 11.60 21.38
CA ASP A 92 18.84 10.25 20.77
C ASP A 92 18.87 10.20 19.21
N ARG A 93 19.04 11.34 18.52
CA ARG A 93 18.72 11.47 17.09
C ARG A 93 19.87 11.24 16.11
N GLY A 94 21.10 11.03 16.55
CA GLY A 94 22.23 10.87 15.62
C GLY A 94 22.55 12.15 14.84
N VAL A 95 23.54 12.09 13.94
CA VAL A 95 23.78 13.10 12.90
C VAL A 95 23.23 12.58 11.59
N SER A 96 22.25 13.28 11.02
CA SER A 96 21.72 13.02 9.68
C SER A 96 22.37 13.96 8.67
N LEU A 97 23.00 13.40 7.65
CA LEU A 97 23.48 14.11 6.47
C LEU A 97 22.41 13.95 5.40
N GLU A 98 21.66 15.02 5.15
CA GLU A 98 20.56 15.06 4.17
C GLU A 98 21.05 15.58 2.81
N GLY A 99 20.38 15.18 1.74
CA GLY A 99 20.63 15.71 0.39
C GLY A 99 21.90 15.21 -0.30
N LEU A 100 22.50 14.10 0.13
CA LEU A 100 23.65 13.51 -0.56
C LEU A 100 23.20 12.95 -1.92
N THR A 101 23.87 13.37 -3.00
CA THR A 101 23.56 12.93 -4.37
C THR A 101 24.75 12.19 -4.97
N LEU A 102 24.46 11.12 -5.72
CA LEU A 102 25.47 10.33 -6.44
C LEU A 102 25.12 10.32 -7.94
N PRO A 103 26.04 10.74 -8.81
CA PRO A 103 25.73 10.99 -10.22
C PRO A 103 25.63 9.72 -11.06
N SER A 104 26.45 8.71 -10.79
CA SER A 104 26.52 7.46 -11.53
C SER A 104 25.87 6.29 -10.78
N SER A 105 25.34 5.33 -11.52
CA SER A 105 24.85 4.07 -10.97
C SER A 105 26.00 3.09 -10.75
N GLY A 106 25.99 2.38 -9.62
CA GLY A 106 26.97 1.34 -9.29
C GLY A 106 27.09 1.10 -7.79
N VAL A 107 28.21 0.54 -7.35
CA VAL A 107 28.46 0.24 -5.93
C VAL A 107 29.47 1.22 -5.38
N TYR A 108 29.04 2.04 -4.42
CA TYR A 108 29.87 3.00 -3.70
C TYR A 108 30.29 2.41 -2.36
N ARG A 109 31.50 2.75 -1.92
CA ARG A 109 31.95 2.42 -0.56
C ARG A 109 31.94 3.66 0.31
N ILE A 110 31.31 3.53 1.46
CA ILE A 110 31.23 4.58 2.47
C ILE A 110 32.01 4.10 3.68
N GLN A 111 33.09 4.80 3.98
CA GLN A 111 33.97 4.54 5.09
C GLN A 111 33.77 5.61 6.16
N LEU A 112 33.52 5.16 7.38
CA LEU A 112 33.47 6.00 8.57
C LEU A 112 34.68 5.66 9.45
N THR A 113 35.52 6.65 9.71
CA THR A 113 36.69 6.52 10.58
C THR A 113 36.59 7.49 11.74
N THR A 114 36.66 6.97 12.96
CA THR A 114 36.75 7.74 14.20
C THR A 114 38.10 7.47 14.84
N LYS A 115 38.67 8.46 15.54
CA LYS A 115 40.05 8.37 16.07
C LYS A 115 40.31 7.17 17.01
N ASP A 116 39.27 6.65 17.66
CA ASP A 116 39.39 5.58 18.67
C ASP A 116 38.55 4.33 18.35
N ASP A 117 37.77 4.32 17.26
CA ASP A 117 36.87 3.21 16.91
C ASP A 117 37.33 2.51 15.62
N PRO A 118 37.03 1.20 15.46
CA PRO A 118 37.33 0.49 14.24
C PRO A 118 36.64 1.13 13.02
N GLU A 119 37.35 1.09 11.90
CA GLU A 119 36.85 1.59 10.63
C GLU A 119 35.58 0.84 10.22
N THR A 120 34.48 1.57 10.00
CA THR A 120 33.22 1.00 9.53
C THR A 120 33.09 1.25 8.04
N VAL A 121 33.17 0.19 7.23
CA VAL A 121 32.97 0.25 5.79
C VAL A 121 31.64 -0.37 5.44
N LYS A 122 30.79 0.38 4.71
CA LYS A 122 29.53 -0.11 4.15
C LYS A 122 29.45 0.16 2.66
N SER A 123 28.90 -0.77 1.91
CA SER A 123 28.62 -0.60 0.48
C SER A 123 27.21 -0.07 0.26
N LEU A 124 27.06 0.95 -0.56
CA LEU A 124 25.77 1.48 -1.01
C LEU A 124 25.61 1.22 -2.50
N ARG A 125 24.50 0.57 -2.88
CA ARG A 125 24.16 0.37 -4.29
C ARG A 125 23.31 1.52 -4.80
N VAL A 126 23.74 2.13 -5.91
CA VAL A 126 23.03 3.18 -6.62
C VAL A 126 22.45 2.62 -7.91
N ILE A 127 21.13 2.72 -8.07
CA ILE A 127 20.44 2.32 -9.31
C ILE A 127 20.06 3.54 -10.16
N PRO A 128 19.97 3.40 -11.50
CA PRO A 128 19.40 4.42 -12.36
C PRO A 128 17.95 4.76 -11.99
N GLY A 129 17.58 6.04 -12.07
CA GLY A 129 16.23 6.52 -11.72
C GLY A 129 15.09 5.83 -12.46
N TRP A 130 15.27 5.56 -13.76
CA TRP A 130 14.25 4.89 -14.58
C TRP A 130 13.93 3.46 -14.13
N MET A 131 14.86 2.78 -13.43
CA MET A 131 14.62 1.43 -12.92
C MET A 131 13.57 1.41 -11.81
N THR A 132 13.36 2.52 -11.09
CA THR A 132 12.33 2.61 -10.04
C THR A 132 10.91 2.44 -10.58
N LEU A 133 10.72 2.65 -11.89
CA LEU A 133 9.44 2.45 -12.58
C LEU A 133 9.17 0.99 -12.98
N LEU A 134 10.19 0.12 -12.93
CA LEU A 134 10.04 -1.28 -13.35
C LEU A 134 9.07 -2.09 -12.47
N PRO A 135 9.11 -2.02 -11.13
CA PRO A 135 8.16 -2.76 -10.29
C PRO A 135 6.69 -2.46 -10.60
N PRO A 136 6.22 -1.18 -10.64
CA PRO A 136 4.83 -0.89 -10.97
C PRO A 136 4.50 -1.20 -12.44
N LEU A 137 5.41 -0.95 -13.39
CA LEU A 137 5.17 -1.28 -14.80
C LEU A 137 5.01 -2.78 -15.00
N PHE A 138 5.85 -3.58 -14.35
CA PHE A 138 5.78 -5.04 -14.42
C PHE A 138 4.46 -5.55 -13.83
N ALA A 139 4.03 -5.00 -12.69
CA ALA A 139 2.72 -5.32 -12.12
C ALA A 139 1.58 -5.02 -13.12
N ILE A 140 1.57 -3.85 -13.77
CA ILE A 140 0.55 -3.48 -14.76
C ILE A 140 0.54 -4.46 -15.94
N VAL A 141 1.70 -4.80 -16.48
CA VAL A 141 1.82 -5.75 -17.61
C VAL A 141 1.28 -7.13 -17.23
N ILE A 142 1.65 -7.64 -16.06
CA ILE A 142 1.16 -8.94 -15.56
C ILE A 142 -0.35 -8.88 -15.30
N ALA A 143 -0.88 -7.77 -14.77
CA ALA A 143 -2.30 -7.60 -14.54
C ALA A 143 -3.11 -7.67 -15.84
N ILE A 144 -2.62 -7.03 -16.91
CA ILE A 144 -3.28 -7.04 -18.22
C ILE A 144 -3.18 -8.42 -18.88
N LEU A 145 -2.01 -9.06 -18.82
CA LEU A 145 -1.76 -10.34 -19.48
C LEU A 145 -2.53 -11.49 -18.82
N PHE A 146 -2.47 -11.58 -17.50
CA PHE A 146 -3.06 -12.70 -16.75
C PHE A 146 -4.46 -12.40 -16.23
N ARG A 147 -4.90 -11.13 -16.25
CA ARG A 147 -6.18 -10.68 -15.66
C ARG A 147 -6.32 -11.07 -14.19
N GLN A 148 -5.20 -11.14 -13.47
CA GLN A 148 -5.11 -11.54 -12.07
C GLN A 148 -4.34 -10.49 -11.27
N VAL A 149 -5.07 -9.69 -10.49
CA VAL A 149 -4.53 -8.56 -9.73
C VAL A 149 -3.56 -9.03 -8.64
N LEU A 150 -3.91 -10.08 -7.90
CA LEU A 150 -3.05 -10.59 -6.82
C LEU A 150 -1.71 -11.11 -7.35
N LEU A 151 -1.72 -11.83 -8.47
CA LEU A 151 -0.51 -12.30 -9.14
C LEU A 151 0.37 -11.13 -9.61
N ALA A 152 -0.26 -10.10 -10.18
CA ALA A 152 0.42 -8.89 -10.63
C ALA A 152 1.11 -8.12 -9.51
N LEU A 153 0.41 -7.93 -8.38
CA LEU A 153 0.98 -7.26 -7.20
C LEU A 153 2.14 -8.06 -6.60
N ALA A 154 2.01 -9.40 -6.52
CA ALA A 154 3.09 -10.26 -6.06
C ALA A 154 4.31 -10.16 -6.99
N ALA A 155 4.10 -10.21 -8.30
CA ALA A 155 5.16 -10.08 -9.29
C ALA A 155 5.88 -8.73 -9.19
N GLY A 156 5.14 -7.61 -9.08
CA GLY A 156 5.73 -6.29 -8.87
C GLY A 156 6.53 -6.21 -7.57
N GLY A 157 6.01 -6.78 -6.48
CA GLY A 157 6.71 -6.86 -5.19
C GLY A 157 8.01 -7.66 -5.27
N ILE A 158 8.03 -8.78 -6.00
CA ILE A 158 9.25 -9.59 -6.22
C ILE A 158 10.28 -8.80 -7.04
N ILE A 159 9.88 -8.03 -8.05
CA ILE A 159 10.80 -7.15 -8.79
C ILE A 159 11.37 -6.04 -7.89
N GLY A 160 10.55 -5.46 -7.01
CA GLY A 160 11.04 -4.53 -5.99
C GLY A 160 12.05 -5.18 -5.05
N ALA A 161 11.74 -6.39 -4.56
CA ALA A 161 12.63 -7.18 -3.71
C ALA A 161 13.95 -7.53 -4.43
N PHE A 162 13.88 -7.83 -5.73
CA PHE A 162 15.03 -8.12 -6.58
C PHE A 162 16.02 -6.98 -6.63
N PHE A 163 15.54 -5.72 -6.63
CA PHE A 163 16.44 -4.59 -6.49
C PHE A 163 17.04 -4.55 -5.09
N LEU A 164 16.21 -4.65 -4.05
CA LEU A 164 16.62 -4.57 -2.63
C LEU A 164 17.61 -5.66 -2.20
N THR A 165 17.62 -6.82 -2.87
CA THR A 165 18.54 -7.94 -2.61
C THR A 165 19.78 -7.93 -3.50
N GLY A 166 20.01 -6.85 -4.26
CA GLY A 166 21.21 -6.73 -5.08
C GLY A 166 21.17 -7.55 -6.37
N PHE A 167 19.99 -7.69 -6.98
CA PHE A 167 19.73 -8.46 -8.20
C PHE A 167 19.95 -9.99 -8.04
N ASP A 168 19.73 -10.52 -6.85
CA ASP A 168 19.66 -11.96 -6.60
C ASP A 168 18.19 -12.43 -6.64
N PRO A 169 17.77 -13.20 -7.66
CA PRO A 169 16.38 -13.67 -7.79
C PRO A 169 15.92 -14.60 -6.68
N PHE A 170 16.83 -15.45 -6.17
CA PHE A 170 16.49 -16.41 -5.14
C PHE A 170 16.27 -15.71 -3.81
N MET A 171 17.19 -14.82 -3.45
CA MET A 171 17.04 -13.98 -2.27
C MET A 171 15.86 -13.02 -2.41
N ALA A 172 15.53 -12.53 -3.60
CA ALA A 172 14.38 -11.66 -3.82
C ALA A 172 13.07 -12.33 -3.41
N ILE A 173 12.84 -13.56 -3.86
CA ILE A 173 11.61 -14.32 -3.55
C ILE A 173 11.54 -14.61 -2.05
N LEU A 174 12.66 -15.04 -1.45
CA LEU A 174 12.73 -15.29 -0.01
C LEU A 174 12.45 -14.03 0.80
N ARG A 175 13.13 -12.91 0.48
CA ARG A 175 12.99 -11.63 1.17
C ARG A 175 11.63 -10.97 0.98
N TRP A 176 11.03 -11.18 -0.18
CA TRP A 176 9.66 -10.75 -0.44
C TRP A 176 8.68 -11.44 0.51
N GLY A 177 8.79 -12.76 0.68
CA GLY A 177 7.91 -13.53 1.56
C GLY A 177 8.20 -13.39 3.06
N ASP A 178 9.48 -13.43 3.46
CA ASP A 178 9.89 -13.55 4.88
C ASP A 178 10.06 -12.21 5.62
N HIS A 179 10.22 -11.11 4.88
CA HIS A 179 10.47 -9.79 5.47
C HIS A 179 9.50 -8.77 4.89
N LEU A 180 9.49 -8.55 3.57
CA LEU A 180 8.73 -7.43 3.02
C LEU A 180 7.21 -7.58 3.24
N ILE A 181 6.65 -8.77 3.03
CA ILE A 181 5.24 -9.04 3.35
C ILE A 181 4.99 -8.95 4.85
N LEU A 182 5.86 -9.54 5.67
CA LEU A 182 5.70 -9.57 7.13
C LEU A 182 5.79 -8.18 7.76
N ASP A 183 6.76 -7.36 7.34
CA ASP A 183 6.92 -5.97 7.73
C ASP A 183 5.69 -5.14 7.31
N SER A 184 5.19 -5.39 6.09
CA SER A 184 3.99 -4.73 5.59
C SER A 184 2.74 -5.12 6.39
N LEU A 185 2.57 -6.39 6.74
CA LEU A 185 1.42 -6.87 7.52
C LEU A 185 1.48 -6.48 9.00
N SER A 186 2.69 -6.40 9.56
CA SER A 186 2.91 -6.00 10.96
C SER A 186 2.91 -4.48 11.17
N SER A 187 2.96 -3.69 10.09
CA SER A 187 2.83 -2.24 10.16
C SER A 187 1.47 -1.84 10.75
N PRO A 188 1.46 -1.06 11.86
CA PRO A 188 0.21 -0.60 12.47
C PRO A 188 -0.69 0.18 11.51
N TRP A 189 -0.08 0.94 10.59
CA TRP A 189 -0.81 1.68 9.56
C TRP A 189 -1.55 0.75 8.60
N ASN A 190 -0.84 -0.21 8.02
CA ASN A 190 -1.43 -1.17 7.07
C ASN A 190 -2.49 -2.05 7.76
N GLY A 191 -2.22 -2.50 8.99
CA GLY A 191 -3.19 -3.24 9.80
C GLY A 191 -4.45 -2.42 10.09
N SER A 192 -4.31 -1.12 10.37
CA SER A 192 -5.45 -0.20 10.55
C SER A 192 -6.28 -0.09 9.27
N VAL A 193 -5.65 0.00 8.10
CA VAL A 193 -6.33 0.03 6.80
C VAL A 193 -7.16 -1.24 6.58
N VAL A 194 -6.57 -2.42 6.80
CA VAL A 194 -7.28 -3.71 6.67
C VAL A 194 -8.47 -3.78 7.62
N LEU A 195 -8.28 -3.37 8.88
CA LEU A 195 -9.34 -3.36 9.88
C LEU A 195 -10.51 -2.44 9.47
N VAL A 196 -10.20 -1.24 8.99
CA VAL A 196 -11.21 -0.29 8.51
C VAL A 196 -11.99 -0.86 7.33
N ILE A 197 -11.32 -1.46 6.34
CA ILE A 197 -11.98 -2.09 5.18
C ILE A 197 -12.91 -3.22 5.63
N LEU A 198 -12.48 -4.07 6.58
CA LEU A 198 -13.31 -5.15 7.12
C LEU A 198 -14.54 -4.64 7.88
N ILE A 199 -14.36 -3.63 8.74
CA ILE A 199 -15.45 -3.01 9.51
C ILE A 199 -16.45 -2.35 8.55
N LEU A 200 -15.95 -1.63 7.54
CA LEU A 200 -16.79 -0.92 6.58
C LEU A 200 -17.55 -1.90 5.68
N GLY A 201 -16.90 -2.97 5.21
CA GLY A 201 -17.56 -4.06 4.49
C GLY A 201 -18.63 -4.76 5.34
N GLY A 202 -18.34 -5.04 6.62
CA GLY A 202 -19.30 -5.62 7.56
C GLY A 202 -20.49 -4.69 7.84
N MET A 203 -20.24 -3.39 8.04
CA MET A 203 -21.28 -2.38 8.22
C MET A 203 -22.17 -2.27 6.97
N ILE A 204 -21.59 -2.24 5.77
CA ILE A 204 -22.35 -2.24 4.51
C ILE A 204 -23.18 -3.52 4.39
N GLY A 205 -22.64 -4.68 4.77
CA GLY A 205 -23.38 -5.94 4.82
C GLY A 205 -24.60 -5.87 5.76
N ILE A 206 -24.44 -5.29 6.95
CA ILE A 206 -25.54 -5.09 7.92
C ILE A 206 -26.59 -4.11 7.36
N ILE A 207 -26.17 -2.97 6.82
CA ILE A 207 -27.04 -1.95 6.21
C ILE A 207 -27.84 -2.56 5.05
N THR A 208 -27.20 -3.38 4.23
CA THR A 208 -27.82 -4.11 3.11
C THR A 208 -28.87 -5.08 3.62
N ARG A 209 -28.52 -5.90 4.62
CA ARG A 209 -29.41 -6.92 5.19
C ARG A 209 -30.61 -6.34 5.95
N ASN A 210 -30.44 -5.19 6.60
CA ASN A 210 -31.53 -4.47 7.27
C ASN A 210 -32.48 -3.76 6.29
N GLY A 211 -32.23 -3.89 4.98
CA GLY A 211 -33.08 -3.33 3.95
C GLY A 211 -33.01 -1.81 3.83
N SER A 212 -32.03 -1.15 4.46
CA SER A 212 -31.84 0.30 4.35
C SER A 212 -31.60 0.74 2.90
N ILE A 213 -31.01 -0.15 2.09
CA ILE A 213 -30.85 0.04 0.66
C ILE A 213 -32.21 0.18 -0.06
N TYR A 214 -33.26 -0.53 0.35
CA TYR A 214 -34.58 -0.42 -0.28
C TYR A 214 -35.25 0.93 -0.02
N GLY A 215 -35.08 1.50 1.19
CA GLY A 215 -35.57 2.85 1.48
C GLY A 215 -34.87 3.94 0.65
N VAL A 216 -33.57 3.77 0.38
CA VAL A 216 -32.83 4.64 -0.56
C VAL A 216 -33.34 4.42 -1.98
N VAL A 217 -33.49 3.17 -2.42
CA VAL A 217 -34.08 2.84 -3.72
C VAL A 217 -35.45 3.50 -3.89
N ASP A 218 -36.33 3.41 -2.90
CA ASP A 218 -37.67 4.01 -2.97
C ASP A 218 -37.65 5.53 -3.04
N SER A 219 -36.65 6.17 -2.42
CA SER A 219 -36.43 7.60 -2.54
C SER A 219 -36.04 8.01 -3.97
N PHE A 220 -35.38 7.11 -4.72
CA PHE A 220 -34.91 7.35 -6.09
C PHE A 220 -35.82 6.78 -7.19
N THR A 221 -36.66 5.78 -6.90
CA THR A 221 -37.62 5.21 -7.87
C THR A 221 -38.60 6.26 -8.39
N GLY A 222 -38.95 7.24 -7.56
CA GLY A 222 -39.78 8.39 -7.96
C GLY A 222 -39.17 9.23 -9.09
N TRP A 223 -37.83 9.33 -9.16
CA TRP A 223 -37.08 10.03 -10.21
C TRP A 223 -36.69 9.11 -11.38
N ALA A 224 -36.42 7.84 -11.10
CA ALA A 224 -35.96 6.84 -12.06
C ALA A 224 -37.12 6.21 -12.86
N ARG A 225 -37.88 7.04 -13.59
CA ARG A 225 -39.02 6.62 -14.42
C ARG A 225 -38.67 6.23 -15.85
N SER A 226 -37.51 6.65 -16.33
CA SER A 226 -37.02 6.41 -17.68
C SER A 226 -35.57 5.93 -17.63
N PRO A 227 -35.07 5.26 -18.67
CA PRO A 227 -33.67 4.83 -18.68
C PRO A 227 -32.69 5.99 -18.48
N ARG A 228 -33.00 7.13 -19.09
CA ARG A 228 -32.23 8.38 -18.99
C ARG A 228 -32.18 8.91 -17.56
N SER A 229 -33.35 9.00 -16.92
CA SER A 229 -33.44 9.48 -15.54
C SER A 229 -32.89 8.47 -14.52
N GLY A 230 -32.97 7.17 -14.82
CA GLY A 230 -32.32 6.12 -14.03
C GLY A 230 -30.81 6.24 -14.03
N GLN A 231 -30.20 6.44 -15.21
CA GLN A 231 -28.74 6.64 -15.33
C GLN A 231 -28.28 7.91 -14.61
N LEU A 232 -29.02 9.02 -14.76
CA LEU A 232 -28.71 10.28 -14.07
C LEU A 232 -28.86 10.15 -12.56
N ALA A 233 -29.87 9.40 -12.09
CA ALA A 233 -30.02 9.10 -10.67
C ALA A 233 -28.85 8.25 -10.14
N THR A 234 -28.41 7.23 -10.89
CA THR A 234 -27.23 6.43 -10.54
C THR A 234 -25.97 7.30 -10.47
N TRP A 235 -25.76 8.15 -11.47
CA TRP A 235 -24.63 9.08 -11.49
C TRP A 235 -24.65 10.03 -10.30
N LEU A 236 -25.80 10.67 -10.02
CA LEU A 236 -25.95 11.57 -8.87
C LEU A 236 -25.73 10.85 -7.55
N PHE A 237 -26.22 9.62 -7.41
CA PHE A 237 -25.98 8.82 -6.22
C PHE A 237 -24.50 8.50 -6.03
N GLY A 238 -23.78 8.22 -7.12
CA GLY A 238 -22.32 8.13 -7.15
C GLY A 238 -21.62 9.39 -6.67
N LEU A 239 -22.12 10.58 -7.01
CA LEU A 239 -21.55 11.84 -6.49
C LEU A 239 -21.75 12.02 -4.98
N VAL A 240 -22.86 11.53 -4.43
CA VAL A 240 -23.18 11.69 -3.00
C VAL A 240 -22.32 10.77 -2.12
N ILE A 241 -21.98 9.57 -2.61
CA ILE A 241 -21.15 8.60 -1.87
C ILE A 241 -19.66 8.84 -2.16
N PHE A 242 -19.15 10.05 -1.87
CA PHE A 242 -17.79 10.48 -2.24
C PHE A 242 -16.68 10.03 -1.28
N PHE A 243 -17.04 9.45 -0.14
CA PHE A 243 -16.11 9.21 0.98
C PHE A 243 -14.97 8.25 0.61
N GLU A 244 -15.27 7.21 -0.17
CA GLU A 244 -14.33 6.14 -0.51
C GLU A 244 -14.82 5.42 -1.79
N GLY A 245 -13.89 5.03 -2.69
CA GLY A 245 -14.19 4.48 -4.01
C GLY A 245 -14.75 3.05 -4.02
N PHE A 246 -14.28 2.14 -3.16
CA PHE A 246 -14.87 0.80 -3.01
C PHE A 246 -16.27 0.86 -2.36
N VAL A 247 -16.50 1.73 -1.38
CA VAL A 247 -17.82 1.94 -0.76
C VAL A 247 -18.80 2.47 -1.78
N ASN A 248 -18.38 3.48 -2.56
CA ASN A 248 -19.16 4.00 -3.67
C ASN A 248 -19.57 2.87 -4.61
N THR A 249 -18.60 2.09 -5.07
CA THR A 249 -18.83 1.00 -6.01
C THR A 249 -19.81 -0.05 -5.48
N LEU A 250 -19.62 -0.46 -4.22
CA LEU A 250 -20.44 -1.48 -3.58
C LEU A 250 -21.88 -0.98 -3.31
N VAL A 251 -22.01 0.21 -2.72
CA VAL A 251 -23.31 0.77 -2.32
C VAL A 251 -24.11 1.19 -3.55
N VAL A 252 -23.53 1.99 -4.44
CA VAL A 252 -24.24 2.51 -5.64
C VAL A 252 -24.57 1.36 -6.58
N GLY A 253 -23.60 0.46 -6.82
CA GLY A 253 -23.78 -0.73 -7.66
C GLY A 253 -24.91 -1.62 -7.17
N ASN A 254 -24.93 -1.99 -5.88
CA ASN A 254 -25.95 -2.89 -5.34
C ASN A 254 -27.33 -2.22 -5.20
N THR A 255 -27.36 -0.94 -4.81
CA THR A 255 -28.60 -0.17 -4.67
C THR A 255 -29.27 0.08 -6.02
N MET A 256 -28.51 0.51 -7.03
CA MET A 256 -29.09 0.91 -8.31
C MET A 256 -29.35 -0.28 -9.25
N ARG A 257 -28.71 -1.43 -9.04
CA ARG A 257 -28.92 -2.64 -9.85
C ARG A 257 -30.40 -2.97 -10.10
N PRO A 258 -31.27 -3.17 -9.08
CA PRO A 258 -32.69 -3.49 -9.32
C PRO A 258 -33.45 -2.37 -10.06
N VAL A 259 -33.09 -1.10 -9.85
CA VAL A 259 -33.69 0.04 -10.54
C VAL A 259 -33.30 0.03 -12.02
N THR A 260 -32.01 -0.14 -12.31
CA THR A 260 -31.48 -0.16 -13.67
C THR A 260 -31.94 -1.38 -14.46
N ASP A 261 -32.03 -2.55 -13.82
CA ASP A 261 -32.55 -3.77 -14.43
C ASP A 261 -34.03 -3.58 -14.86
N LYS A 262 -34.88 -2.96 -14.00
CA LYS A 262 -36.27 -2.61 -14.36
C LYS A 262 -36.37 -1.62 -15.52
N LEU A 263 -35.43 -0.69 -15.61
CA LEU A 263 -35.35 0.31 -16.69
C LEU A 263 -34.63 -0.20 -17.95
N LYS A 264 -34.29 -1.50 -17.99
CA LYS A 264 -33.60 -2.14 -19.12
C LYS A 264 -32.28 -1.45 -19.48
N ILE A 265 -31.53 -1.04 -18.47
CA ILE A 265 -30.15 -0.57 -18.61
C ILE A 265 -29.24 -1.80 -18.41
N SER A 266 -28.28 -1.99 -19.30
CA SER A 266 -27.32 -3.08 -19.26
C SER A 266 -26.42 -2.99 -18.03
N ARG A 267 -25.97 -4.14 -17.52
CA ARG A 267 -25.10 -4.17 -16.34
C ARG A 267 -23.71 -3.59 -16.64
N GLU A 268 -23.27 -3.68 -17.89
CA GLU A 268 -22.06 -3.07 -18.41
C GLU A 268 -22.12 -1.53 -18.31
N LYS A 269 -23.28 -0.94 -18.60
CA LYS A 269 -23.48 0.51 -18.47
C LYS A 269 -23.61 0.95 -17.01
N LEU A 270 -24.29 0.16 -16.17
CA LEU A 270 -24.30 0.40 -14.73
C LEU A 270 -22.87 0.36 -14.17
N SER A 271 -22.07 -0.66 -14.51
CA SER A 271 -20.69 -0.76 -14.03
C SER A 271 -19.84 0.42 -14.50
N PHE A 272 -20.04 0.88 -15.74
CA PHE A 272 -19.36 2.07 -16.26
C PHE A 272 -19.69 3.34 -15.45
N ILE A 273 -20.97 3.60 -15.16
CA ILE A 273 -21.39 4.77 -14.38
C ILE A 273 -20.78 4.71 -12.98
N VAL A 274 -20.92 3.57 -12.32
CA VAL A 274 -20.45 3.35 -10.94
C VAL A 274 -18.93 3.54 -10.83
N ASP A 275 -18.15 2.88 -11.69
CA ASP A 275 -16.69 2.99 -11.71
C ASP A 275 -16.23 4.42 -11.99
N SER A 276 -16.88 5.08 -12.96
CA SER A 276 -16.57 6.44 -13.36
C SER A 276 -16.98 7.51 -12.34
N THR A 277 -17.78 7.16 -11.33
CA THR A 277 -18.08 8.04 -10.19
C THR A 277 -17.26 7.71 -8.94
N ALA A 278 -16.76 6.49 -8.80
CA ALA A 278 -16.08 6.05 -7.59
C ALA A 278 -14.77 6.83 -7.32
N ALA A 279 -13.71 6.55 -8.10
CA ALA A 279 -12.42 7.22 -7.91
C ALA A 279 -12.45 8.71 -8.29
N PRO A 280 -13.13 9.13 -9.38
CA PRO A 280 -13.18 10.54 -9.75
C PRO A 280 -13.76 11.46 -8.67
N VAL A 281 -14.89 11.12 -8.05
CA VAL A 281 -15.47 11.98 -7.01
C VAL A 281 -14.58 12.00 -5.76
N ALA A 282 -14.04 10.86 -5.34
CA ALA A 282 -13.16 10.76 -4.18
C ALA A 282 -11.89 11.62 -4.32
N SER A 283 -11.41 11.84 -5.55
CA SER A 283 -10.21 12.64 -5.84
C SER A 283 -10.43 14.16 -5.85
N ILE A 284 -11.68 14.63 -5.99
CA ILE A 284 -12.02 16.06 -6.00
C ILE A 284 -12.81 16.50 -4.76
N ALA A 285 -13.33 15.53 -3.99
CA ALA A 285 -13.99 15.82 -2.73
C ALA A 285 -13.03 16.49 -1.75
N LEU A 286 -13.55 17.39 -0.91
CA LEU A 286 -12.77 18.07 0.14
C LEU A 286 -12.55 17.19 1.38
N ILE A 287 -13.32 16.10 1.48
CA ILE A 287 -13.24 15.10 2.54
C ILE A 287 -13.37 13.72 1.89
N SER A 288 -12.30 12.92 1.87
CA SER A 288 -12.32 11.54 1.38
C SER A 288 -11.18 10.74 2.02
N GLY A 289 -11.25 9.41 1.91
CA GLY A 289 -10.20 8.51 2.40
C GLY A 289 -8.82 8.72 1.75
N TRP A 290 -8.76 9.38 0.59
CA TRP A 290 -7.52 9.60 -0.16
C TRP A 290 -6.82 10.91 0.20
N ILE A 291 -7.54 11.90 0.75
CA ILE A 291 -7.00 13.24 0.98
C ILE A 291 -5.84 13.22 1.98
N GLY A 292 -5.94 12.43 3.05
CA GLY A 292 -4.84 12.34 4.03
C GLY A 292 -3.54 11.87 3.40
N PHE A 293 -3.62 10.90 2.50
CA PHE A 293 -2.45 10.41 1.76
C PHE A 293 -1.93 11.45 0.77
N GLU A 294 -2.81 12.06 -0.04
CA GLU A 294 -2.42 13.08 -1.01
C GLU A 294 -1.81 14.32 -0.35
N VAL A 295 -2.40 14.81 0.73
CA VAL A 295 -1.89 15.96 1.51
C VAL A 295 -0.53 15.62 2.13
N GLY A 296 -0.32 14.39 2.58
CA GLY A 296 0.98 13.91 3.05
C GLY A 296 2.04 13.97 1.94
N LEU A 297 1.73 13.41 0.76
CA LEU A 297 2.63 13.45 -0.39
C LEU A 297 2.94 14.87 -0.87
N ILE A 298 1.94 15.76 -0.86
CA ILE A 298 2.12 17.18 -1.19
C ILE A 298 3.05 17.83 -0.16
N GLY A 299 2.87 17.54 1.13
CA GLY A 299 3.75 18.03 2.19
C GLY A 299 5.20 17.59 2.02
N ASP A 300 5.42 16.30 1.75
CA ASP A 300 6.76 15.76 1.49
C ASP A 300 7.40 16.41 0.24
N ALA A 301 6.60 16.61 -0.81
CA ALA A 301 7.07 17.26 -2.04
C ALA A 301 7.44 18.74 -1.81
N LEU A 302 6.62 19.50 -1.07
CA LEU A 302 6.89 20.90 -0.74
C LEU A 302 8.14 21.06 0.12
N ALA A 303 8.31 20.18 1.11
CA ALA A 303 9.51 20.14 1.95
C ALA A 303 10.78 19.85 1.14
N SER A 304 10.68 19.01 0.10
CA SER A 304 11.83 18.67 -0.75
C SER A 304 12.37 19.83 -1.60
N VAL A 305 11.59 20.90 -1.76
CA VAL A 305 11.94 22.10 -2.54
C VAL A 305 11.98 23.38 -1.68
N ASP A 306 12.03 23.24 -0.35
CA ASP A 306 12.06 24.34 0.61
C ASP A 306 10.89 25.35 0.45
N LEU A 307 9.70 24.88 0.05
CA LEU A 307 8.51 25.71 -0.07
C LEU A 307 7.63 25.59 1.19
N ASP A 308 7.41 26.71 1.87
CA ASP A 308 6.56 26.81 3.07
C ASP A 308 5.09 27.10 2.71
N TYR A 309 4.47 26.19 1.94
CA TYR A 309 3.04 26.25 1.63
C TYR A 309 2.26 25.26 2.49
N ASN A 310 1.01 25.62 2.81
CA ASN A 310 0.10 24.70 3.47
C ASN A 310 -0.28 23.54 2.51
N PRO A 311 0.00 22.27 2.86
CA PRO A 311 -0.26 21.15 1.96
C PRO A 311 -1.75 20.95 1.63
N TYR A 312 -2.65 21.23 2.59
CA TYR A 312 -4.09 21.14 2.36
C TYR A 312 -4.60 22.26 1.44
N GLN A 313 -4.12 23.49 1.63
CA GLN A 313 -4.45 24.59 0.73
C GLN A 313 -3.96 24.30 -0.70
N THR A 314 -2.72 23.80 -0.82
CA THR A 314 -2.15 23.38 -2.10
C THR A 314 -3.02 22.30 -2.76
N PHE A 315 -3.49 21.31 -1.99
CA PHE A 315 -4.45 20.31 -2.49
C PHE A 315 -5.72 20.96 -3.07
N VAL A 316 -6.32 21.93 -2.39
CA VAL A 316 -7.54 22.62 -2.87
C VAL A 316 -7.25 23.38 -4.17
N GLU A 317 -6.11 24.06 -4.25
CA GLU A 317 -5.67 24.80 -5.44
C GLU A 317 -5.39 23.87 -6.64
N THR A 318 -5.09 22.59 -6.40
CA THR A 318 -4.90 21.60 -7.48
C THR A 318 -6.22 21.08 -8.08
N ILE A 319 -7.37 21.23 -7.39
CA ILE A 319 -8.66 20.67 -7.83
C ILE A 319 -9.02 21.11 -9.27
N PRO A 320 -8.94 22.40 -9.66
CA PRO A 320 -9.24 22.82 -11.03
C PRO A 320 -8.35 22.18 -12.10
N TYR A 321 -7.16 21.72 -11.74
CA TYR A 321 -6.20 21.07 -12.63
C TYR A 321 -6.38 19.54 -12.68
N ARG A 322 -7.31 18.96 -11.92
CA ARG A 322 -7.67 17.54 -11.98
C ARG A 322 -8.58 17.27 -13.19
N PHE A 323 -8.00 17.38 -14.38
CA PHE A 323 -8.74 17.27 -15.64
C PHE A 323 -9.44 15.92 -15.79
N TYR A 324 -8.79 14.80 -15.47
CA TYR A 324 -9.40 13.48 -15.63
C TYR A 324 -10.67 13.33 -14.77
N PRO A 325 -10.65 13.54 -13.44
CA PRO A 325 -11.85 13.44 -12.63
C PRO A 325 -12.99 14.35 -13.09
N ILE A 326 -12.69 15.63 -13.34
CA ILE A 326 -13.69 16.62 -13.73
C ILE A 326 -14.34 16.23 -15.07
N LEU A 327 -13.51 15.92 -16.07
CA LEU A 327 -13.98 15.57 -17.41
C LEU A 327 -14.72 14.23 -17.40
N MET A 328 -14.27 13.25 -16.61
CA MET A 328 -14.92 11.94 -16.52
C MET A 328 -16.32 12.07 -15.91
N LEU A 329 -16.48 12.82 -14.81
CA LEU A 329 -17.78 13.05 -14.19
C LEU A 329 -18.75 13.77 -15.11
N PHE A 330 -18.26 14.77 -15.84
CA PHE A 330 -19.05 15.46 -16.85
C PHE A 330 -19.41 14.53 -18.03
N PHE A 331 -18.46 13.71 -18.48
CA PHE A 331 -18.66 12.80 -19.61
C PHE A 331 -19.71 11.72 -19.30
N VAL A 332 -19.71 11.14 -18.11
CA VAL A 332 -20.76 10.19 -17.68
C VAL A 332 -22.11 10.87 -17.64
N ALA A 333 -22.19 12.08 -17.08
CA ALA A 333 -23.43 12.85 -17.05
C ALA A 333 -23.97 13.12 -18.47
N LEU A 334 -23.06 13.46 -19.40
CA LEU A 334 -23.40 13.69 -20.80
C LEU A 334 -23.91 12.41 -21.48
N ILE A 335 -23.27 11.26 -21.26
CA ILE A 335 -23.73 9.97 -21.78
C ILE A 335 -25.11 9.63 -21.22
N ALA A 336 -25.28 9.75 -19.91
CA ALA A 336 -26.55 9.49 -19.24
C ALA A 336 -27.67 10.42 -19.74
N PHE A 337 -27.33 11.68 -20.01
CA PHE A 337 -28.28 12.66 -20.54
C PHE A 337 -28.50 12.53 -22.05
N MET A 338 -27.57 12.04 -22.85
CA MET A 338 -27.72 11.95 -24.30
C MET A 338 -28.23 10.57 -24.78
N ASP A 339 -28.14 9.54 -23.93
CA ASP A 339 -28.30 8.12 -24.30
C ASP A 339 -27.42 7.75 -25.52
N ARG A 340 -26.21 8.33 -25.57
CA ARG A 340 -25.21 8.07 -26.63
C ARG A 340 -24.09 7.20 -26.10
N ASP A 341 -24.35 5.90 -26.17
CA ASP A 341 -23.38 4.87 -25.79
C ASP A 341 -22.31 4.66 -26.86
N PHE A 342 -21.16 4.12 -26.48
CA PHE A 342 -20.01 3.94 -27.37
C PHE A 342 -19.35 2.57 -27.17
N GLY A 343 -18.63 2.12 -28.20
CA GLY A 343 -17.85 0.88 -28.15
C GLY A 343 -18.69 -0.36 -27.75
N PRO A 344 -18.11 -1.32 -27.02
CA PRO A 344 -18.81 -2.53 -26.57
C PRO A 344 -20.04 -2.24 -25.68
N MET A 345 -20.06 -1.10 -24.98
CA MET A 345 -21.21 -0.70 -24.15
C MET A 345 -22.44 -0.39 -25.02
N LEU A 346 -22.26 0.16 -26.21
CA LEU A 346 -23.36 0.41 -27.15
C LEU A 346 -24.03 -0.91 -27.58
N ASP A 347 -23.25 -1.95 -27.84
CA ASP A 347 -23.78 -3.26 -28.20
C ASP A 347 -24.52 -3.91 -27.02
N ALA A 348 -24.00 -3.75 -25.80
CA ALA A 348 -24.65 -4.21 -24.57
C ALA A 348 -26.00 -3.49 -24.33
N GLU A 349 -26.06 -2.18 -24.52
CA GLU A 349 -27.31 -1.42 -24.43
C GLU A 349 -28.31 -1.84 -25.52
N ARG A 350 -27.88 -1.96 -26.78
CA ARG A 350 -28.75 -2.41 -27.88
C ARG A 350 -29.34 -3.79 -27.60
N ARG A 351 -28.50 -4.73 -27.13
CA ARG A 351 -28.91 -6.07 -26.67
C ARG A 351 -29.98 -5.96 -25.59
N CYS A 352 -29.73 -5.15 -24.56
CA CYS A 352 -30.64 -4.97 -23.44
C CYS A 352 -31.97 -4.35 -23.86
N ARG A 353 -31.96 -3.35 -24.75
CA ARG A 353 -33.17 -2.72 -25.29
C ARG A 353 -33.99 -3.67 -26.14
N ALA A 354 -33.34 -4.44 -27.03
CA ALA A 354 -34.03 -5.33 -27.95
C ALA A 354 -34.59 -6.61 -27.27
N THR A 355 -33.82 -7.18 -26.33
CA THR A 355 -34.13 -8.52 -25.77
C THR A 355 -34.56 -8.49 -24.31
N SER A 356 -34.47 -7.35 -23.63
CA SER A 356 -34.64 -7.22 -22.17
C SER A 356 -33.69 -8.06 -21.32
N LYS A 357 -32.66 -8.69 -21.93
CA LYS A 357 -31.57 -9.32 -21.20
C LYS A 357 -30.63 -8.22 -20.70
N VAL A 358 -30.35 -8.15 -19.39
CA VAL A 358 -29.40 -7.15 -18.83
C VAL A 358 -27.95 -7.63 -18.89
N LEU A 359 -27.74 -8.94 -18.99
CA LEU A 359 -26.43 -9.60 -19.12
C LEU A 359 -26.29 -10.30 -20.47
N SER A 360 -25.06 -10.35 -20.99
CA SER A 360 -24.75 -11.17 -22.18
C SER A 360 -24.77 -12.65 -21.84
N ASP A 361 -25.07 -13.51 -22.83
CA ASP A 361 -25.11 -14.97 -22.65
C ASP A 361 -23.73 -15.57 -22.32
N HIS A 362 -22.65 -14.81 -22.49
CA HIS A 362 -21.28 -15.19 -22.15
C HIS A 362 -20.75 -14.47 -20.90
N ALA A 363 -21.58 -13.67 -20.23
CA ALA A 363 -21.17 -12.93 -19.05
C ALA A 363 -20.85 -13.87 -17.89
N LYS A 364 -19.72 -13.63 -17.22
CA LYS A 364 -19.36 -14.27 -15.94
C LYS A 364 -19.34 -13.17 -14.88
N PRO A 365 -20.46 -12.90 -14.19
CA PRO A 365 -20.50 -11.88 -13.16
C PRO A 365 -19.56 -12.26 -12.00
N LEU A 366 -18.82 -11.26 -11.48
CA LEU A 366 -17.87 -11.46 -10.37
C LEU A 366 -18.59 -11.75 -9.05
N SER A 367 -19.72 -11.08 -8.82
CA SER A 367 -20.65 -11.34 -7.73
C SER A 367 -21.73 -12.32 -8.22
N GLY A 368 -21.74 -13.54 -7.69
CA GLY A 368 -22.79 -14.53 -7.95
C GLY A 368 -24.09 -14.21 -7.21
N ASP A 369 -24.92 -15.23 -6.99
CA ASP A 369 -26.16 -15.16 -6.20
C ASP A 369 -25.93 -14.88 -4.69
N GLU A 370 -24.70 -14.62 -4.24
CA GLU A 370 -24.37 -14.26 -2.85
C GLU A 370 -25.05 -12.94 -2.42
N ASP A 371 -25.34 -12.03 -3.36
CA ASP A 371 -26.17 -10.86 -3.10
C ASP A 371 -27.63 -11.23 -2.76
N GLN A 372 -28.13 -12.40 -3.19
CA GLN A 372 -29.44 -12.92 -2.75
C GLN A 372 -29.41 -13.30 -1.26
N ALA A 373 -28.26 -13.76 -0.74
CA ALA A 373 -28.10 -14.11 0.68
C ALA A 373 -28.06 -12.88 1.61
N LEU A 374 -27.79 -11.69 1.05
CA LEU A 374 -27.82 -10.41 1.75
C LEU A 374 -29.18 -9.71 1.65
N GLN A 375 -30.14 -10.26 0.89
CA GLN A 375 -31.49 -9.71 0.87
C GLN A 375 -32.16 -9.91 2.24
N PRO A 376 -32.95 -8.92 2.72
CA PRO A 376 -33.71 -9.06 3.94
C PRO A 376 -34.64 -10.29 3.85
N PRO A 377 -34.81 -11.04 4.95
CA PRO A 377 -35.74 -12.17 4.99
C PRO A 377 -37.16 -11.74 4.60
N ASP A 378 -37.89 -12.61 3.89
CA ASP A 378 -39.27 -12.34 3.48
C ASP A 378 -40.14 -11.96 4.70
N GLY A 379 -40.77 -10.77 4.64
CA GLY A 379 -41.71 -10.28 5.66
C GLY A 379 -41.28 -9.04 6.44
N GLN A 380 -40.06 -8.53 6.26
CA GLN A 380 -39.71 -7.17 6.67
C GLN A 380 -40.04 -6.17 5.55
N SER A 381 -40.39 -4.94 5.93
CA SER A 381 -40.79 -3.85 5.01
C SER A 381 -39.90 -3.84 3.76
N ARG A 382 -40.52 -4.17 2.61
CA ARG A 382 -39.93 -3.95 1.30
C ARG A 382 -39.82 -2.46 1.02
#